data_AF-A0A3D3EEE8-F1
#
_entry.id   AF-A0A3D3EEE8-F1
#
_cell.length_a   1.000
_cell.length_b   1.000
_cell.length_c   1.000
_cell.angle_alpha   90.00
_cell.angle_beta   90.00
_cell.angle_gamma   90.00
#
_symmetry.space_group_name_H-M   'P 1'
#
loop_
_entity.id
_entity.type
_entity.pdbx_description
1 polymer ?
#
loop_
_entity_poly.entity_id
_entity_poly.type
_entity_poly.pdbx_seq_one_letter_code
_entity_poly.pdbx_strand_id
1 'polypeptide(L)' 'MNNDQEFVALLGTKGGPAVRPGSTMPTSSLISLGGQQIVVDCGLGVTRGLLDQQV' A
#
# COMPACT_ATOMS: atom_id res chain seq x y z
N MET A 1 -11.54 19.88 -14.12
CA MET A 1 -10.55 19.76 -13.02
C MET A 1 -10.44 18.29 -12.73
N ASN A 2 -9.26 17.68 -12.89
CA ASN A 2 -9.10 16.27 -12.50
C ASN A 2 -9.29 16.18 -10.99
N ASN A 3 -10.17 15.28 -10.57
CA ASN A 3 -10.55 15.09 -9.17
C ASN A 3 -9.68 14.00 -8.52
N ASP A 4 -8.54 13.69 -9.13
CA ASP A 4 -7.64 12.63 -8.69
C ASP A 4 -6.82 13.16 -7.51
N GLN A 5 -7.10 12.66 -6.31
CA GLN A 5 -6.33 13.04 -5.14
C GLN A 5 -4.93 12.45 -5.20
N GLU A 6 -3.95 13.33 -4.97
CA GLU A 6 -2.54 12.99 -4.82
C GLU A 6 -2.29 12.48 -3.39
N PHE A 7 -1.87 11.23 -3.23
CA PHE A 7 -1.62 10.65 -1.90
C PHE A 7 -0.62 9.49 -1.92
N VAL A 8 -0.13 9.19 -0.71
CA VAL A 8 0.62 7.96 -0.42
C VAL A 8 -0.07 7.25 0.74
N ALA A 9 -0.48 6.01 0.51
CA ALA A 9 -1.02 5.13 1.55
C ALA A 9 0.01 4.05 1.91
N LEU A 10 0.33 3.95 3.20
CA LEU A 10 1.22 2.92 3.72
C LEU A 10 0.43 1.64 4.00
N LEU A 11 0.54 0.66 3.12
CA LEU A 11 -0.18 -0.62 3.22
C LEU A 11 0.55 -1.61 4.15
N GLY A 12 1.86 -1.49 4.24
CA GLY A 12 2.71 -2.18 5.20
C GLY A 12 3.99 -1.41 5.46
N THR A 13 4.51 -1.50 6.68
CA THR A 13 5.64 -0.68 7.16
C THR A 13 6.73 -1.50 7.85
N LYS A 14 6.54 -2.82 7.98
CA LYS A 14 7.49 -3.69 8.65
C LYS A 14 8.64 -4.06 7.72
N GLY A 15 9.87 -3.99 8.23
CA GLY A 15 11.04 -4.55 7.55
C GLY A 15 11.02 -6.09 7.50
N GLY A 16 11.72 -6.65 6.50
CA GLY A 16 11.97 -8.08 6.33
C GLY A 16 10.73 -8.96 6.05
N PRO A 17 10.92 -10.22 5.61
CA PRO A 17 9.81 -11.09 5.23
C PRO A 17 9.09 -11.73 6.44
N ALA A 18 9.68 -11.68 7.64
CA ALA A 18 9.16 -12.41 8.80
C ALA A 18 7.78 -11.90 9.24
N VAL A 19 6.77 -12.77 9.24
CA VAL A 19 5.39 -12.48 9.68
C VAL A 19 5.26 -12.88 11.15
N ARG A 20 4.81 -11.96 12.00
CA ARG A 20 4.55 -12.22 13.41
C ARG A 20 3.12 -11.83 13.75
N PRO A 21 2.38 -12.65 14.54
CA PRO A 21 1.06 -12.26 15.03
C PRO A 21 1.12 -10.88 15.72
N GLY A 22 0.19 -9.99 15.37
CA GLY A 22 0.09 -8.64 15.94
C GLY A 22 1.12 -7.61 15.43
N SER A 23 2.03 -7.98 14.53
CA SER A 23 2.96 -7.04 13.88
C SER A 23 2.36 -6.43 12.61
N THR A 24 2.94 -5.32 12.14
CA THR A 24 2.60 -4.72 10.85
C THR A 24 2.99 -5.63 9.69
N MET A 25 2.29 -5.50 8.56
CA MET A 25 2.65 -6.25 7.34
C MET A 25 3.97 -5.75 6.73
N PRO A 26 4.69 -6.59 5.95
CA PRO A 26 5.87 -6.17 5.20
C PRO A 26 5.61 -4.95 4.29
N THR A 27 6.66 -4.19 4.00
CA THR A 27 6.58 -2.94 3.24
C THR A 27 5.79 -3.07 1.94
N SER A 28 4.80 -2.19 1.78
CA SER A 28 4.09 -1.93 0.53
C SER A 28 3.41 -0.56 0.63
N SER A 29 3.30 0.16 -0.48
CA SER A 29 2.67 1.49 -0.53
C SER A 29 1.89 1.67 -1.82
N LEU A 30 0.75 2.37 -1.73
CA LEU A 30 -0.01 2.83 -2.87
C LEU A 30 0.25 4.33 -3.06
N ILE A 31 0.65 4.71 -4.26
CA ILE A 31 0.84 6.10 -4.66
C ILE A 31 -0.22 6.43 -5.71
N SER A 32 -1.01 7.46 -5.45
CA SER A 32 -1.88 8.09 -6.44
C SER A 32 -1.18 9.36 -6.93
N LEU A 33 -0.79 9.38 -8.21
CA LEU A 33 -0.04 10.48 -8.82
C LEU A 33 -0.44 10.68 -10.29
N GLY A 34 -0.90 11.88 -10.64
CA GLY A 34 -1.27 12.23 -12.01
C GLY A 34 -2.39 11.37 -12.59
N GLY A 35 -3.35 10.96 -11.76
CA GLY A 35 -4.42 10.03 -12.13
C GLY A 35 -3.96 8.58 -12.35
N GLN A 36 -2.71 8.26 -12.01
CA GLN A 36 -2.18 6.90 -12.03
C GLN A 36 -2.07 6.35 -10.62
N GLN A 37 -2.40 5.07 -10.46
CA GLN A 37 -2.21 4.33 -9.22
C GLN A 37 -1.00 3.40 -9.37
N ILE A 38 -0.04 3.54 -8.46
CA ILE A 38 1.24 2.86 -8.50
C ILE A 38 1.44 2.14 -7.18
N VAL A 39 1.67 0.83 -7.25
CA VAL A 39 2.06 0.04 -6.08
C VAL A 39 3.58 -0.02 -6.03
N VAL A 40 4.16 0.47 -4.94
CA VAL A 40 5.60 0.39 -4.66
C VAL A 40 5.83 -0.68 -3.60
N ASP A 41 6.68 -1.64 -3.93
CA ASP A 41 6.85 -2.93 -3.25
C ASP A 41 5.57 -3.77 -3.14
N CYS A 42 5.74 -5.09 -3.13
CA CYS A 42 4.63 -6.05 -3.03
C CYS A 42 4.81 -6.97 -1.83
N GLY A 43 5.07 -6.38 -0.67
CA GLY A 43 5.13 -7.11 0.59
C GLY A 43 3.88 -7.97 0.82
N LEU A 44 4.03 -9.05 1.61
CA LEU A 44 2.91 -9.94 1.93
C LEU A 44 1.72 -9.11 2.45
N GLY A 45 0.52 -9.40 1.95
CA GLY A 45 -0.70 -8.68 2.33
C GLY A 45 -1.01 -7.45 1.47
N VAL A 46 -0.17 -7.07 0.51
CA VAL A 46 -0.42 -5.91 -0.37
C VAL A 46 -1.80 -5.96 -1.05
N THR A 47 -2.22 -7.12 -1.57
CA THR A 47 -3.55 -7.28 -2.18
C THR A 47 -4.67 -7.00 -1.19
N ARG A 48 -4.51 -7.37 0.08
CA ARG A 48 -5.49 -7.05 1.11
C ARG A 48 -5.51 -5.55 1.40
N GLY A 49 -4.33 -4.92 1.51
CA GLY A 49 -4.21 -3.48 1.70
C GLY A 49 -4.89 -2.67 0.58
N LEU A 50 -4.75 -3.10 -0.69
CA LEU A 50 -5.44 -2.48 -1.82
C LEU A 50 -6.97 -2.59 -1.70
N LEU A 51 -7.48 -3.78 -1.37
CA LEU A 51 -8.91 -3.96 -1.14
C LEU A 51 -9.44 -3.09 0.01
N ASP A 52 -8.66 -2.93 1.08
CA ASP A 52 -9.02 -2.09 2.22
C ASP A 52 -8.97 -0.58 1.86
N GLN A 53 -8.16 -0.18 0.87
CA GLN A 53 -8.16 1.19 0.31
C GLN A 53 -9.30 1.45 -0.70
N GLN A 54 -10.02 0.42 -1.11
CA GLN A 54 -11.12 0.51 -2.09
C GLN A 54 -10.65 1.06 -3.45
N VAL A 55 -9.45 0.66 -3.87
CA VAL A 55 -8.90 0.95 -5.21
C VAL A 55 -8.91 -0.27 -6.11
#